data_AF-A0A0G1L5E5-F1
#
_entry.id   AF-A0A0G1L5E5-F1
#
_cell.length_a   1.000
_cell.length_b   1.000
_cell.length_c   1.000
_cell.angle_alpha   90.00
_cell.angle_beta   90.00
_cell.angle_gamma   90.00
#
_symmetry.space_group_name_H-M   'P 1'
#
loop_
_entity.id
_entity.type
_entity.pdbx_description
1 polymer ?
#
loop_
_entity_poly.entity_id
_entity_poly.type
_entity_poly.pdbx_seq_one_letter_code
_entity_poly.pdbx_strand_id
1 'polypeptide(L)'
;MYKEAKHYEGGEERRGKLSEHFLLGSLNTETKMYLPYREAVKLAKDIQQDNPASPKKPFMRDLRDAIVHKMDFKNAKNAERLKIYTAVGTPLDHFHKADMFVELEDEDGKNSKIATGDATINKEKISDKDKKADVLIGEIPDPTENKEEYNFAVAELAEKFTAVLKAKLSFGGRA
;
A
#
# COMPACT_ATOMS: atom_id res chain seq x y z
N MET A 1 8.91 1.33 -22.86
CA MET A 1 10.36 1.54 -22.68
C MET A 1 10.56 1.97 -21.23
N TYR A 2 10.96 1.05 -20.35
CA TYR A 2 11.10 1.32 -18.90
C TYR A 2 12.44 2.03 -18.65
N LYS A 3 12.39 3.19 -17.97
CA LYS A 3 13.55 3.99 -17.58
C LYS A 3 14.37 3.28 -16.50
N GLU A 4 15.67 3.54 -16.50
CA GLU A 4 16.72 2.91 -15.68
C GLU A 4 16.36 2.82 -14.19
N ALA A 5 16.69 1.67 -13.61
CA ALA A 5 16.49 1.35 -12.20
C ALA A 5 17.45 2.17 -11.33
N LYS A 6 16.90 2.93 -10.37
CA LYS A 6 17.68 3.55 -9.29
C LYS A 6 18.21 2.44 -8.36
N HIS A 7 19.45 2.57 -7.90
CA HIS A 7 20.14 1.62 -7.01
C HIS A 7 19.23 1.10 -5.88
N TYR A 8 19.10 -0.23 -5.80
CA TYR A 8 18.50 -0.95 -4.67
C TYR A 8 19.64 -1.53 -3.84
N GLU A 9 19.69 -1.22 -2.55
CA GLU A 9 20.69 -1.76 -1.63
C GLU A 9 20.23 -3.15 -1.10
N GLY A 10 21.04 -4.19 -1.36
CA GLY A 10 21.26 -5.44 -0.60
C GLY A 10 20.09 -6.38 -0.21
N GLY A 11 20.23 -7.67 -0.53
CA GLY A 11 19.26 -8.75 -0.30
C GLY A 11 19.25 -9.44 1.08
N GLU A 12 20.21 -9.20 1.98
CA GLU A 12 20.32 -9.97 3.24
C GLU A 12 19.48 -9.46 4.43
N GLU A 13 19.01 -8.20 4.44
CA GLU A 13 18.30 -7.60 5.59
C GLU A 13 16.76 -7.85 5.60
N ARG A 14 16.23 -8.63 4.66
CA ARG A 14 14.81 -8.57 4.25
C ARG A 14 13.91 -9.66 4.84
N ARG A 15 14.03 -9.95 6.15
CA ARG A 15 13.09 -10.86 6.83
C ARG A 15 12.36 -10.17 8.00
N GLY A 16 11.04 -10.10 7.91
CA GLY A 16 10.13 -9.65 8.98
C GLY A 16 9.88 -8.14 8.96
N LYS A 17 9.76 -7.51 10.13
CA LYS A 17 9.52 -6.06 10.24
C LYS A 17 10.53 -5.21 9.47
N LEU A 18 11.79 -5.65 9.40
CA LEU A 18 12.83 -4.98 8.63
C LEU A 18 12.46 -4.85 7.14
N SER A 19 11.80 -5.85 6.55
CA SER A 19 11.32 -5.75 5.16
C SER A 19 10.17 -4.76 5.01
N GLU A 20 9.27 -4.64 6.01
CA GLU A 20 8.21 -3.61 6.00
C GLU A 20 8.81 -2.20 5.97
N HIS A 21 9.74 -1.91 6.88
CA HIS A 21 10.43 -0.62 6.95
C HIS A 21 11.20 -0.31 5.65
N PHE A 22 11.81 -1.32 5.04
CA PHE A 22 12.53 -1.15 3.79
C PHE A 22 11.58 -0.82 2.62
N LEU A 23 10.55 -1.66 2.42
CA LEU A 23 9.60 -1.57 1.30
C LEU A 23 8.66 -0.38 1.41
N LEU A 24 8.10 -0.16 2.61
CA LEU A 24 7.03 0.81 2.86
C LEU A 24 7.56 2.10 3.50
N GLY A 25 8.76 2.09 4.07
CA GLY A 25 9.20 3.17 4.96
C GLY A 25 8.52 3.10 6.31
N SER A 26 8.71 4.10 7.15
CA SER A 26 8.07 4.19 8.46
C SER A 26 7.75 5.61 8.85
N LEU A 27 6.71 5.74 9.67
CA LEU A 27 6.31 6.99 10.26
C LEU A 27 6.79 7.04 11.70
N ASN A 28 7.19 8.22 12.14
CA ASN A 28 7.49 8.46 13.54
C ASN A 28 6.23 9.05 14.20
N THR A 29 5.69 8.34 15.19
CA THR A 29 4.56 8.83 15.99
C THR A 29 4.90 8.74 17.47
N GLU A 30 4.62 9.81 18.19
CA GLU A 30 4.73 9.83 19.65
C GLU A 30 3.55 9.08 20.30
N THR A 31 2.45 8.90 19.55
CA THR A 31 1.24 8.23 20.04
C THR A 31 1.39 6.72 19.97
N LYS A 32 1.55 6.09 21.15
CA LYS A 32 1.56 4.62 21.33
C LYS A 32 0.22 4.04 21.80
N MET A 33 -0.80 4.88 21.91
CA MET A 33 -2.11 4.51 22.41
C MET A 33 -3.00 3.94 21.30
N TYR A 34 -4.01 3.17 21.69
CA TYR A 34 -5.06 2.74 20.77
C TYR A 34 -5.82 3.97 20.24
N LEU A 35 -6.04 3.99 18.91
CA LEU A 35 -6.95 4.94 18.26
C LEU A 35 -8.01 4.16 17.47
N PRO A 36 -9.26 4.64 17.42
CA PRO A 36 -10.27 4.13 16.49
C PRO A 36 -9.78 4.16 15.05
N TYR A 37 -10.21 3.20 14.23
CA TYR A 37 -9.69 3.00 12.86
C TYR A 37 -9.63 4.27 12.01
N ARG A 38 -10.71 5.08 11.98
CA ARG A 38 -10.76 6.31 11.19
C ARG A 38 -9.74 7.36 11.66
N GLU A 39 -9.52 7.45 12.96
CA GLU A 39 -8.55 8.37 13.55
C GLU A 39 -7.12 7.88 13.30
N ALA A 40 -6.89 6.56 13.39
CA ALA A 40 -5.60 5.95 13.06
C ALA A 40 -5.21 6.17 11.59
N VAL A 41 -6.17 6.01 10.66
CA VAL A 41 -5.97 6.36 9.24
C VAL A 41 -5.65 7.83 9.08
N LYS A 42 -6.45 8.73 9.70
CA LYS A 42 -6.22 10.17 9.60
C LYS A 42 -4.82 10.55 10.11
N LEU A 43 -4.43 10.04 11.27
CA LEU A 43 -3.09 10.26 11.82
C LEU A 43 -2.00 9.80 10.84
N ALA A 44 -2.13 8.58 10.29
CA ALA A 44 -1.16 8.06 9.32
C ALA A 44 -1.07 8.92 8.06
N LYS A 45 -2.17 9.54 7.60
CA LYS A 45 -2.17 10.50 6.49
C LYS A 45 -1.47 11.81 6.86
N ASP A 46 -1.78 12.34 8.04
CA ASP A 46 -1.32 13.67 8.48
C ASP A 46 0.19 13.72 8.73
N ILE A 47 0.81 12.59 9.10
CA ILE A 47 2.25 12.52 9.42
C ILE A 47 3.12 12.00 8.27
N GLN A 48 2.56 11.84 7.06
CA GLN A 48 3.35 11.45 5.88
C GLN A 48 4.45 12.46 5.60
N GLN A 49 5.67 11.96 5.36
CA GLN A 49 6.82 12.80 5.01
C GLN A 49 6.90 13.12 3.51
N ASP A 50 6.28 12.27 2.68
CA ASP A 50 6.34 12.34 1.22
C ASP A 50 4.94 12.46 0.62
N ASN A 51 4.87 12.91 -0.64
CA ASN A 51 3.62 12.96 -1.39
C ASN A 51 3.09 11.54 -1.66
N PRO A 52 1.92 11.13 -1.14
CA PRO A 52 1.38 9.79 -1.33
C PRO A 52 0.87 9.53 -2.76
N ALA A 53 0.66 10.57 -3.57
CA ALA A 53 0.42 10.45 -5.01
C ALA A 53 1.72 10.28 -5.82
N SER A 54 2.89 10.43 -5.20
CA SER A 54 4.20 10.24 -5.83
C SER A 54 5.21 9.74 -4.78
N PRO A 55 5.04 8.50 -4.28
CA PRO A 55 5.86 7.98 -3.21
C PRO A 55 7.32 7.83 -3.66
N LYS A 56 8.26 8.16 -2.76
CA LYS A 56 9.70 8.03 -3.07
C LYS A 56 10.19 6.58 -3.04
N LYS A 57 9.60 5.76 -2.17
CA LYS A 57 9.93 4.33 -2.03
C LYS A 57 9.61 3.58 -3.33
N PRO A 58 10.58 2.89 -3.94
CA PRO A 58 10.39 2.29 -5.26
C PRO A 58 9.22 1.30 -5.32
N PHE A 59 9.13 0.38 -4.36
CA PHE A 59 8.03 -0.59 -4.30
C PHE A 59 6.66 0.08 -4.26
N MET A 60 6.46 1.08 -3.37
CA MET A 60 5.19 1.81 -3.30
C MET A 60 4.88 2.57 -4.59
N ARG A 61 5.90 3.13 -5.25
CA ARG A 61 5.73 3.81 -6.54
C ARG A 61 5.29 2.84 -7.63
N ASP A 62 6.02 1.74 -7.78
CA ASP A 62 5.75 0.75 -8.82
C ASP A 62 4.37 0.10 -8.61
N LEU A 63 4.01 -0.20 -7.35
CA LEU A 63 2.67 -0.69 -7.00
C LEU A 63 1.58 0.32 -7.33
N ARG A 64 1.77 1.59 -6.97
CA ARG A 64 0.81 2.66 -7.29
C ARG A 64 0.62 2.78 -8.81
N ASP A 65 1.71 2.83 -9.56
CA ASP A 65 1.69 2.96 -11.02
C ASP A 65 0.99 1.77 -11.67
N ALA A 66 1.22 0.56 -11.16
CA ALA A 66 0.52 -0.64 -11.61
C ALA A 66 -1.00 -0.59 -11.31
N ILE A 67 -1.41 -0.06 -10.15
CA ILE A 67 -2.83 0.14 -9.82
C ILE A 67 -3.46 1.22 -10.72
N VAL A 68 -2.77 2.35 -10.94
CA VAL A 68 -3.20 3.41 -11.86
C VAL A 68 -3.46 2.83 -13.26
N HIS A 69 -2.54 2.01 -13.76
CA HIS A 69 -2.68 1.35 -15.06
C HIS A 69 -3.89 0.40 -15.10
N LYS A 70 -4.11 -0.41 -14.04
CA LYS A 70 -5.28 -1.33 -13.96
C LYS A 70 -6.62 -0.62 -13.74
N MET A 71 -6.61 0.59 -13.20
CA MET A 71 -7.81 1.42 -13.01
C MET A 71 -8.23 2.16 -14.28
N ASP A 72 -7.38 2.17 -15.32
CA ASP A 72 -7.65 2.78 -16.63
C ASP A 72 -8.07 4.26 -16.53
N PHE A 73 -7.32 5.03 -15.71
CA PHE A 73 -7.59 6.46 -15.56
C PHE A 73 -7.35 7.21 -16.87
N LYS A 74 -8.39 7.89 -17.37
CA LYS A 74 -8.37 8.61 -18.65
C LYS A 74 -7.36 9.75 -18.76
N ASN A 75 -6.89 10.29 -17.63
CA ASN A 75 -5.93 11.40 -17.59
C ASN A 75 -5.11 11.40 -16.30
N ALA A 76 -4.01 12.17 -16.31
CA ALA A 76 -3.09 12.27 -15.18
C ALA A 76 -3.76 12.81 -13.90
N LYS A 77 -4.70 13.76 -14.03
CA LYS A 77 -5.45 14.30 -12.89
C LYS A 77 -6.28 13.23 -12.17
N ASN A 78 -6.87 12.30 -12.93
CA ASN A 78 -7.59 11.17 -12.37
C ASN A 78 -6.67 10.18 -11.67
N ALA A 79 -5.45 9.99 -12.19
CA ALA A 79 -4.45 9.15 -11.55
C ALA A 79 -3.96 9.73 -10.20
N GLU A 80 -3.87 11.06 -10.06
CA GLU A 80 -3.47 11.72 -8.80
C GLU A 80 -4.43 11.46 -7.62
N ARG A 81 -5.69 11.12 -7.90
CA ARG A 81 -6.68 10.72 -6.88
C ARG A 81 -6.32 9.39 -6.19
N LEU A 82 -5.49 8.57 -6.82
CA LEU A 82 -4.94 7.36 -6.22
C LEU A 82 -3.68 7.73 -5.41
N LYS A 83 -3.74 7.47 -4.11
CA LYS A 83 -2.68 7.76 -3.14
C LYS A 83 -2.32 6.48 -2.41
N ILE A 84 -1.04 6.28 -2.12
CA ILE A 84 -0.53 5.14 -1.36
C ILE A 84 0.21 5.65 -0.14
N TYR A 85 -0.08 5.05 1.01
CA TYR A 85 0.37 5.48 2.32
C TYR A 85 1.04 4.32 3.03
N THR A 86 2.16 4.59 3.69
CA THR A 86 2.67 3.71 4.75
C THR A 86 1.96 4.02 6.06
N ALA A 87 1.75 2.99 6.85
CA ALA A 87 1.22 3.05 8.21
C ALA A 87 2.16 2.38 9.23
N VAL A 88 3.33 1.89 8.76
CA VAL A 88 4.36 1.26 9.60
C VAL A 88 4.78 2.21 10.72
N GLY A 89 4.70 1.70 11.96
CA GLY A 89 5.01 2.46 13.17
C GLY A 89 3.83 3.24 13.75
N THR A 90 2.64 3.20 13.14
CA THR A 90 1.45 3.93 13.62
C THR A 90 0.49 3.03 14.42
N PRO A 91 -0.49 3.61 15.15
CA PRO A 91 -1.59 2.84 15.70
C PRO A 91 -2.38 2.01 14.67
N LEU A 92 -2.36 2.39 13.38
CA LEU A 92 -3.01 1.63 12.31
C LEU A 92 -2.30 0.29 12.06
N ASP A 93 -0.97 0.29 11.98
CA ASP A 93 -0.16 -0.95 12.00
C ASP A 93 -0.41 -1.71 13.31
N HIS A 94 -0.16 -1.07 14.45
CA HIS A 94 -0.03 -1.79 15.71
C HIS A 94 -1.33 -2.41 16.20
N PHE A 95 -2.46 -1.71 16.05
CA PHE A 95 -3.76 -2.15 16.58
C PHE A 95 -4.71 -2.67 15.51
N HIS A 96 -4.60 -2.18 14.28
CA HIS A 96 -5.50 -2.56 13.18
C HIS A 96 -4.85 -3.49 12.14
N LYS A 97 -3.55 -3.79 12.27
CA LYS A 97 -2.81 -4.75 11.43
C LYS A 97 -2.87 -4.37 9.95
N ALA A 98 -2.59 -3.09 9.68
CA ALA A 98 -2.43 -2.57 8.34
C ALA A 98 -1.14 -1.74 8.28
N ASP A 99 -0.15 -2.26 7.58
CA ASP A 99 1.17 -1.63 7.39
C ASP A 99 1.15 -0.58 6.30
N MET A 100 0.19 -0.67 5.38
CA MET A 100 -0.04 0.32 4.34
C MET A 100 -1.51 0.40 3.96
N PHE A 101 -1.86 1.44 3.21
CA PHE A 101 -3.16 1.52 2.57
C PHE A 101 -3.11 2.33 1.28
N VAL A 102 -3.98 1.97 0.35
CA VAL A 102 -4.25 2.70 -0.89
C VAL A 102 -5.58 3.41 -0.73
N GLU A 103 -5.58 4.70 -0.99
CA GLU A 103 -6.76 5.54 -0.99
C GLU A 103 -7.08 5.97 -2.42
N LEU A 104 -8.36 5.90 -2.78
CA LEU A 104 -8.89 6.47 -4.00
C LEU A 104 -9.97 7.49 -3.65
N GLU A 105 -9.69 8.76 -3.94
CA GLU A 105 -10.66 9.85 -3.80
C GLU A 105 -11.70 9.80 -4.93
N ASP A 106 -12.93 10.21 -4.64
CA ASP A 106 -13.96 10.46 -5.66
C ASP A 106 -13.58 11.67 -6.55
N GLU A 107 -14.36 11.95 -7.59
CA GLU A 107 -14.07 13.06 -8.52
C GLU A 107 -14.16 14.43 -7.85
N ASP A 108 -14.98 14.54 -6.81
CA ASP A 108 -15.23 15.78 -6.07
C ASP A 108 -14.26 15.97 -4.88
N GLY A 109 -13.41 14.97 -4.58
CA GLY A 109 -12.51 14.96 -3.43
C GLY A 109 -13.21 14.90 -2.07
N LYS A 110 -14.49 14.55 -2.01
CA LYS A 110 -15.32 14.58 -0.79
C LYS A 110 -15.31 13.25 -0.05
N ASN A 111 -15.24 12.15 -0.79
CA ASN A 111 -15.17 10.81 -0.22
C ASN A 111 -13.95 10.08 -0.76
N SER A 112 -13.52 9.07 0.00
CA SER A 112 -12.48 8.17 -0.45
C SER A 112 -12.80 6.73 -0.11
N LYS A 113 -12.27 5.82 -0.91
CA LYS A 113 -12.28 4.38 -0.65
C LYS A 113 -10.87 3.95 -0.30
N ILE A 114 -10.74 3.20 0.79
CA ILE A 114 -9.46 2.74 1.32
C ILE A 114 -9.38 1.23 1.17
N ALA A 115 -8.25 0.74 0.65
CA ALA A 115 -7.86 -0.66 0.65
C ALA A 115 -6.58 -0.81 1.46
N THR A 116 -6.61 -1.63 2.51
CA THR A 116 -5.50 -1.84 3.46
C THR A 116 -4.62 -3.01 3.04
N GLY A 117 -3.33 -2.90 3.34
CA GLY A 117 -2.31 -3.91 3.10
C GLY A 117 -1.59 -4.29 4.39
N ASP A 118 -1.36 -5.58 4.62
CA ASP A 118 -0.55 -6.13 5.71
C ASP A 118 0.58 -6.96 5.09
N ALA A 119 1.82 -6.57 5.36
CA ALA A 119 2.99 -7.29 4.88
C ALA A 119 3.30 -8.44 5.84
N THR A 120 3.22 -9.66 5.33
CA THR A 120 3.41 -10.86 6.14
C THR A 120 4.19 -11.91 5.36
N ILE A 121 5.25 -12.41 5.99
CA ILE A 121 6.01 -13.56 5.48
C ILE A 121 5.34 -14.88 5.88
N ASN A 122 4.45 -14.85 6.87
CA ASN A 122 3.88 -16.08 7.40
C ASN A 122 2.75 -16.59 6.50
N LYS A 123 3.04 -17.61 5.69
CA LYS A 123 2.11 -18.20 4.71
C LYS A 123 0.85 -18.79 5.35
N GLU A 124 0.91 -19.19 6.63
CA GLU A 124 -0.24 -19.72 7.39
C GLU A 124 -1.31 -18.65 7.66
N LYS A 125 -0.93 -17.36 7.77
CA LYS A 125 -1.90 -16.25 7.85
C LYS A 125 -2.63 -16.00 6.53
N ILE A 126 -2.09 -16.49 5.41
CA ILE A 126 -2.69 -16.30 4.08
C ILE A 126 -3.94 -17.18 3.92
N SER A 127 -4.08 -18.26 4.70
CA SER A 127 -5.25 -19.16 4.68
C SER A 127 -6.35 -18.83 5.70
N ASP A 128 -6.15 -17.86 6.59
CA ASP A 128 -6.98 -17.77 7.81
C ASP A 128 -8.18 -16.80 7.72
N LYS A 129 -9.20 -17.08 8.55
CA LYS A 129 -10.43 -16.25 8.73
C LYS A 129 -10.17 -14.94 9.49
N ASP A 130 -8.95 -14.74 9.99
CA ASP A 130 -8.53 -13.59 10.80
C ASP A 130 -7.86 -12.44 10.00
N LYS A 131 -8.08 -12.40 8.68
CA LYS A 131 -7.59 -11.30 7.82
C LYS A 131 -8.27 -9.98 8.23
N LYS A 132 -7.50 -9.09 8.87
CA LYS A 132 -7.94 -7.73 9.21
C LYS A 132 -7.69 -6.73 8.08
N ALA A 133 -6.64 -6.93 7.29
CA ALA A 133 -6.37 -6.14 6.10
C ALA A 133 -7.08 -6.69 4.86
N ASP A 134 -7.36 -5.82 3.89
CA ASP A 134 -8.00 -6.18 2.62
C ASP A 134 -7.07 -7.03 1.72
N VAL A 135 -5.76 -6.73 1.74
CA VAL A 135 -4.73 -7.39 0.93
C VAL A 135 -3.58 -7.83 1.81
N LEU A 136 -3.14 -9.08 1.66
CA LEU A 136 -1.89 -9.55 2.26
C LEU A 136 -0.75 -9.43 1.25
N ILE A 137 0.37 -8.88 1.70
CA ILE A 137 1.58 -8.68 0.92
C ILE A 137 2.59 -9.71 1.38
N GLY A 138 2.86 -10.69 0.50
CA GLY A 138 3.83 -11.74 0.76
C GLY A 138 5.27 -11.24 0.61
N GLU A 139 6.19 -12.19 0.52
CA GLU A 139 7.58 -11.91 0.16
C GLU A 139 7.66 -11.23 -1.21
N ILE A 140 8.42 -10.13 -1.29
CA ILE A 140 8.65 -9.36 -2.51
C ILE A 140 10.09 -9.60 -2.97
N PRO A 141 10.31 -10.19 -4.17
CA PRO A 141 11.64 -10.43 -4.70
C PRO A 141 12.46 -9.14 -4.84
N ASP A 142 13.79 -9.24 -4.76
CA ASP A 142 14.64 -8.10 -5.07
C ASP A 142 14.61 -7.80 -6.58
N PRO A 143 14.23 -6.59 -7.02
CA PRO A 143 14.29 -6.24 -8.44
C PRO A 143 15.70 -6.28 -9.05
N THR A 144 16.79 -6.23 -8.26
CA THR A 144 18.16 -6.42 -8.78
C THR A 144 18.56 -7.87 -8.95
N GLU A 145 17.92 -8.79 -8.22
CA GLU A 145 18.20 -10.23 -8.31
C GLU A 145 17.26 -10.92 -9.30
N ASN A 146 15.96 -10.62 -9.22
CA ASN A 146 14.95 -11.20 -10.09
C ASN A 146 13.85 -10.19 -10.46
N LYS A 147 14.13 -9.37 -11.48
CA LYS A 147 13.23 -8.33 -11.96
C LYS A 147 11.89 -8.86 -12.47
N GLU A 148 11.86 -10.04 -13.09
CA GLU A 148 10.63 -10.61 -13.64
C GLU A 148 9.66 -11.02 -12.53
N GLU A 149 10.18 -11.71 -11.52
CA GLU A 149 9.38 -12.13 -10.37
C GLU A 149 8.91 -10.93 -9.52
N TYR A 150 9.76 -9.91 -9.35
CA TYR A 150 9.36 -8.64 -8.74
C TYR A 150 8.19 -7.99 -9.50
N ASN A 151 8.29 -7.86 -10.82
CA ASN A 151 7.23 -7.26 -11.63
C ASN A 151 5.94 -8.08 -11.55
N PHE A 152 6.04 -9.41 -11.52
CA PHE A 152 4.90 -10.30 -11.35
C PHE A 152 4.23 -10.08 -9.98
N ALA A 153 5.01 -10.03 -8.90
CA ALA A 153 4.50 -9.76 -7.55
C ALA A 153 3.79 -8.40 -7.46
N VAL A 154 4.39 -7.34 -8.03
CA VAL A 154 3.78 -6.01 -8.10
C VAL A 154 2.47 -6.04 -8.90
N ALA A 155 2.42 -6.72 -10.04
CA ALA A 155 1.21 -6.83 -10.86
C ALA A 155 0.09 -7.61 -10.15
N GLU A 156 0.42 -8.69 -9.44
CA GLU A 156 -0.54 -9.48 -8.66
C GLU A 156 -1.13 -8.66 -7.50
N LEU A 157 -0.28 -7.93 -6.77
CA LEU A 157 -0.74 -7.03 -5.71
C LEU A 157 -1.62 -5.91 -6.26
N ALA A 158 -1.22 -5.28 -7.36
CA ALA A 158 -2.00 -4.24 -8.01
C ALA A 158 -3.40 -4.75 -8.40
N GLU A 159 -3.51 -6.01 -8.82
CA GLU A 159 -4.80 -6.65 -9.11
C GLU A 159 -5.68 -6.78 -7.88
N LYS A 160 -5.12 -7.29 -6.78
CA LYS A 160 -5.83 -7.44 -5.49
C LYS A 160 -6.34 -6.09 -4.98
N PHE A 161 -5.47 -5.07 -4.93
CA PHE A 161 -5.87 -3.73 -4.50
C PHE A 161 -6.92 -3.11 -5.42
N THR A 162 -6.75 -3.26 -6.74
CA THR A 162 -7.72 -2.77 -7.73
C THR A 162 -9.09 -3.41 -7.54
N ALA A 163 -9.14 -4.74 -7.33
CA ALA A 163 -10.39 -5.46 -7.10
C ALA A 163 -11.11 -4.96 -5.84
N VAL A 164 -10.38 -4.78 -4.74
CA VAL A 164 -10.92 -4.23 -3.49
C VAL A 164 -11.47 -2.83 -3.69
N LEU A 165 -10.71 -1.93 -4.33
CA LEU A 165 -11.15 -0.55 -4.59
C LEU A 165 -12.40 -0.52 -5.48
N LYS A 166 -12.43 -1.30 -6.56
CA LYS A 166 -13.59 -1.39 -7.46
C LYS A 166 -14.83 -1.92 -6.73
N ALA A 167 -14.69 -2.94 -5.88
CA ALA A 167 -15.78 -3.42 -5.04
C ALA A 167 -16.28 -2.34 -4.08
N LYS A 168 -15.38 -1.63 -3.38
CA LYS A 168 -15.76 -0.56 -2.45
C LYS A 168 -16.41 0.64 -3.15
N LEU A 169 -16.09 0.88 -4.43
CA LEU A 169 -16.77 1.87 -5.27
C LEU A 169 -18.19 1.42 -5.64
N SER A 170 -18.39 0.16 -6.03
CA SER A 170 -19.71 -0.34 -6.45
C SER A 170 -20.71 -0.46 -5.30
N PHE A 171 -20.26 -0.83 -4.09
CA PHE A 171 -21.12 -0.90 -2.90
C PHE A 171 -21.45 0.46 -2.28
N GLY A 172 -20.72 1.53 -2.62
CA GLY A 172 -20.99 2.89 -2.15
C GLY A 172 -22.11 3.64 -2.87
N GLY A 173 -22.75 3.01 -3.86
CA GLY A 173 -23.81 3.61 -4.70
C GLY A 173 -25.25 3.34 -4.24
N ARG A 174 -25.47 2.82 -3.02
CA ARG A 174 -26.81 2.75 -2.42
C ARG A 174 -26.91 3.72 -1.25
N ALA A 175 -27.93 4.58 -1.37
CA ALA A 175 -28.35 5.66 -0.51
C ALA A 175 -28.32 5.36 0.99
#